data_AF-A0A1Q6F2L1-F1
#
_entry.id   AF-A0A1Q6F2L1-F1
#
_cell.length_a   1.000
_cell.length_b   1.000
_cell.length_c   1.000
_cell.angle_alpha   90.00
_cell.angle_beta   90.00
_cell.angle_gamma   90.00
#
_symmetry.space_group_name_H-M   'P 1'
#
loop_
_entity.id
_entity.type
_entity.pdbx_description
1 polymer ?
#
loop_
_entity_poly.entity_id
_entity_poly.type
_entity_poly.pdbx_seq_one_letter_code
_entity_poly.pdbx_strand_id
1 'polypeptide(L)'
;MKRLLLLTILIGLLFTSPNSFAQSSKPKRATIKYENGVKYVGEIRKVSPKGFIIRKMKFKHGTGIMYFANGDQLNGEWCYDQCKRGTYKFAYGDIFEGEISESSIQNGKMIFSSGLGTMIFASEGDITLGYKIWHYPANCSFTGTIKDKKPYTGTFDCTLTTKDGDSFTGRLSDGHFGYGKIEYANGDTFEGNFISDAPSSGKYRYGSITEITRANHKWEIPAGCVFEGNIVPFTGTVNMEITDAAGDKFIGRLYNGAPDEGTMVFAATGHTETGKWKDGLSPREYQIQQRAKERARDSITKAFVAQQRIKDSLKLADEKQKHQTEEQKKQAFIRKYGQRYGSLIYQGKLELGMTQQMCQEVIDIKSYDIGKSIRSGHRVETWTFNKDKQDMQVAAAMTQLSGEEAMALTLLMGFADSVGASTPKYSILVFTDGKLTSLY
;
A
#
# COMPACT_ATOMS: atom_id res chain seq x y z
N MET A 1 73.73 3.61 -18.62
CA MET A 1 73.84 3.57 -20.10
C MET A 1 73.08 2.34 -20.61
N LYS A 2 72.14 2.57 -21.54
CA LYS A 2 71.48 1.63 -22.48
C LYS A 2 70.51 0.53 -21.94
N ARG A 3 69.21 0.90 -22.00
CA ARG A 3 67.93 0.18 -22.36
C ARG A 3 67.73 -1.28 -21.86
N LEU A 4 66.81 -1.57 -20.90
CA LEU A 4 65.33 -1.85 -21.01
C LEU A 4 64.97 -2.78 -22.20
N LEU A 5 64.25 -3.92 -22.15
CA LEU A 5 63.23 -4.56 -21.28
C LEU A 5 63.27 -6.11 -21.55
N LEU A 6 63.18 -7.01 -20.56
CA LEU A 6 61.97 -7.75 -20.07
C LEU A 6 61.17 -8.48 -21.19
N LEU A 7 61.28 -9.81 -21.39
CA LEU A 7 60.71 -10.97 -20.65
C LEU A 7 59.18 -11.12 -20.74
N THR A 8 58.70 -12.21 -21.37
CA THR A 8 57.56 -13.08 -20.94
C THR A 8 57.52 -14.30 -21.89
N ILE A 9 58.13 -15.42 -21.48
CA ILE A 9 57.49 -16.62 -20.90
C ILE A 9 56.52 -17.30 -21.88
N LEU A 10 57.09 -18.27 -22.60
CA LEU A 10 56.45 -19.31 -23.39
C LEU A 10 56.48 -20.58 -22.54
N ILE A 11 55.33 -21.22 -22.28
CA ILE A 11 55.15 -22.67 -22.07
C ILE A 11 53.66 -22.94 -21.85
N GLY A 12 53.11 -23.88 -22.62
CA GLY A 12 51.75 -24.39 -22.40
C GLY A 12 51.10 -25.16 -23.57
N LEU A 13 51.85 -26.00 -24.29
CA LEU A 13 51.34 -27.18 -25.01
C LEU A 13 51.02 -28.23 -23.92
N LEU A 14 49.87 -28.91 -23.81
CA LEU A 14 49.16 -29.78 -24.75
C LEU A 14 47.84 -30.23 -24.06
N PHE A 15 46.76 -30.38 -24.82
CA PHE A 15 45.96 -31.62 -25.01
C PHE A 15 44.53 -31.32 -25.53
N THR A 16 44.32 -31.69 -26.81
CA THR A 16 43.12 -32.29 -27.43
C THR A 16 41.78 -31.54 -27.30
N SER A 17 41.19 -31.00 -28.37
CA SER A 17 40.85 -31.69 -29.62
C SER A 17 40.53 -30.67 -30.74
N PRO A 18 40.81 -30.97 -32.02
CA PRO A 18 40.55 -30.05 -33.10
C PRO A 18 39.08 -30.15 -33.50
N ASN A 19 38.24 -29.21 -33.08
CA ASN A 19 37.01 -28.96 -33.81
C ASN A 19 37.39 -28.22 -35.10
N SER A 20 37.83 -29.01 -36.09
CA SER A 20 38.13 -28.56 -37.43
C SER A 20 36.83 -28.06 -38.07
N PHE A 21 36.49 -26.79 -37.83
CA PHE A 21 35.68 -26.01 -38.76
C PHE A 21 36.50 -25.91 -40.04
N ALA A 22 36.28 -26.87 -40.94
CA ALA A 22 36.84 -26.86 -42.27
C ALA A 22 36.55 -25.50 -42.90
N GLN A 23 37.62 -24.82 -43.28
CA GLN A 23 37.65 -23.56 -43.99
C GLN A 23 36.64 -23.61 -45.16
N SER A 24 35.57 -22.82 -45.03
CA SER A 24 34.43 -22.78 -45.94
C SER A 24 34.88 -22.58 -47.38
N SER A 25 34.47 -23.48 -48.29
CA SER A 25 34.58 -23.29 -49.73
C SER A 25 34.01 -21.92 -50.14
N LYS A 26 34.69 -21.18 -51.03
CA LYS A 26 34.21 -19.92 -51.62
C LYS A 26 32.71 -20.01 -51.98
N PRO A 27 31.88 -19.00 -51.67
CA PRO A 27 30.46 -19.03 -51.99
C PRO A 27 30.29 -19.27 -53.50
N LYS A 28 29.44 -20.24 -53.85
CA LYS A 28 29.13 -20.55 -55.25
C LYS A 28 27.80 -19.90 -55.58
N ARG A 29 27.70 -19.23 -56.72
CA ARG A 29 26.43 -18.68 -57.20
C ARG A 29 25.58 -19.81 -57.80
N ALA A 30 24.29 -19.86 -57.46
CA ALA A 30 23.37 -20.88 -57.95
C ALA A 30 21.94 -20.34 -58.09
N THR A 31 21.14 -21.04 -58.88
CA THR A 31 19.68 -20.89 -58.90
C THR A 31 19.04 -22.08 -58.19
N ILE A 32 18.19 -21.82 -57.19
CA ILE A 32 17.36 -22.81 -56.51
C ILE A 32 15.91 -22.55 -56.95
N LYS A 33 15.25 -23.54 -57.54
CA LYS A 33 13.83 -23.48 -57.90
C LYS A 33 13.04 -24.35 -56.92
N TYR A 34 11.91 -23.84 -56.44
CA TYR A 34 11.01 -24.54 -55.54
C TYR A 34 9.71 -24.91 -56.29
N GLU A 35 9.02 -25.97 -55.86
CA GLU A 35 7.80 -26.47 -56.52
C GLU A 35 6.66 -25.43 -56.53
N ASN A 36 6.63 -24.55 -55.53
CA ASN A 36 5.64 -23.49 -55.36
C ASN A 36 5.90 -22.24 -56.22
N GLY A 37 6.73 -22.32 -57.26
CA GLY A 37 7.06 -21.21 -58.15
C GLY A 37 8.06 -20.20 -57.58
N VAL A 38 8.51 -20.36 -56.34
CA VAL A 38 9.56 -19.52 -55.75
C VAL A 38 10.91 -19.88 -56.40
N LYS A 39 11.77 -18.87 -56.63
CA LYS A 39 13.15 -19.08 -57.09
C LYS A 39 14.11 -18.22 -56.28
N TYR A 40 15.28 -18.75 -55.96
CA TYR A 40 16.40 -18.00 -55.39
C TYR A 40 17.55 -17.95 -56.40
N VAL A 41 18.16 -16.78 -56.57
CA VAL A 41 19.35 -16.58 -57.40
C VAL A 41 20.38 -15.85 -56.56
N GLY A 42 21.47 -16.51 -56.20
CA GLY A 42 22.48 -15.91 -55.33
C GLY A 42 23.56 -16.88 -54.89
N GLU A 43 24.34 -16.43 -53.93
CA GLU A 43 25.37 -17.23 -53.30
C GLU A 43 24.76 -18.35 -52.44
N ILE A 44 25.41 -19.52 -52.44
CA ILE A 44 25.03 -20.69 -51.64
C ILE A 44 26.27 -21.32 -50.99
N ARG A 45 26.06 -21.92 -49.81
CA ARG A 45 27.01 -22.83 -49.17
C ARG A 45 26.49 -24.25 -49.22
N LYS A 46 27.40 -25.21 -49.38
CA LYS A 46 27.12 -26.65 -49.29
C LYS A 46 27.72 -27.16 -48.01
N VAL A 47 26.92 -27.80 -47.18
CA VAL A 47 27.42 -28.52 -46.00
C VAL A 47 27.20 -30.01 -46.25
N SER A 48 28.27 -30.79 -46.06
CA SER A 48 28.18 -32.24 -45.95
C SER A 48 28.13 -32.55 -44.46
N PRO A 49 27.02 -33.06 -43.90
CA PRO A 49 27.04 -33.57 -42.53
C PRO A 49 28.10 -34.67 -42.45
N LYS A 50 29.05 -34.58 -41.53
CA LYS A 50 29.96 -35.71 -41.27
C LYS A 50 29.12 -36.84 -40.65
N GLY A 51 29.01 -37.97 -41.34
CA GLY A 51 28.60 -39.24 -40.72
C GLY A 51 27.42 -40.01 -41.32
N PHE A 52 26.66 -39.49 -42.28
CA PHE A 52 25.59 -40.28 -42.93
C PHE A 52 25.44 -39.92 -44.42
N ILE A 53 25.09 -40.92 -45.24
CA ILE A 53 24.75 -40.79 -46.68
C ILE A 53 23.42 -40.05 -46.81
N ILE A 54 23.38 -38.79 -46.41
CA ILE A 54 22.23 -37.90 -46.55
C ILE A 54 22.64 -36.81 -47.53
N ARG A 55 21.76 -36.54 -48.49
CA ARG A 55 21.92 -35.62 -49.61
C ARG A 55 22.65 -34.32 -49.19
N LYS A 56 23.64 -33.87 -49.98
CA LYS A 56 24.33 -32.58 -49.80
C LYS A 56 23.29 -31.45 -49.64
N MET A 57 23.23 -30.86 -48.45
CA MET A 57 22.27 -29.78 -48.16
C MET A 57 22.87 -28.44 -48.61
N LYS A 58 22.11 -27.71 -49.43
CA LYS A 58 22.48 -26.40 -49.96
C LYS A 58 21.69 -25.35 -49.19
N PHE A 59 22.37 -24.34 -48.67
CA PHE A 59 21.74 -23.22 -47.97
C PHE A 59 22.11 -21.91 -48.66
N LYS A 60 21.17 -20.97 -48.74
CA LYS A 60 21.36 -19.59 -49.17
C LYS A 60 22.31 -18.90 -48.19
N HIS A 61 23.33 -18.22 -48.72
CA HIS A 61 24.34 -17.55 -47.92
C HIS A 61 25.00 -16.46 -48.75
N GLY A 62 25.40 -15.32 -48.17
CA GLY A 62 25.97 -14.19 -48.91
C GLY A 62 24.89 -13.39 -49.64
N THR A 63 25.19 -12.80 -50.79
CA THR A 63 24.21 -11.96 -51.50
C THR A 63 23.30 -12.76 -52.42
N GLY A 64 22.01 -12.39 -52.49
CA GLY A 64 21.06 -13.08 -53.36
C GLY A 64 19.67 -12.45 -53.42
N ILE A 65 18.94 -12.83 -54.47
CA ILE A 65 17.57 -12.37 -54.74
C ILE A 65 16.63 -13.57 -54.74
N MET A 66 15.58 -13.50 -53.92
CA MET A 66 14.46 -14.42 -53.92
C MET A 66 13.30 -13.81 -54.71
N TYR A 67 12.71 -14.59 -55.61
CA TYR A 67 11.55 -14.23 -56.42
C TYR A 67 10.39 -15.12 -55.98
N PHE A 68 9.25 -14.52 -55.67
CA PHE A 68 8.07 -15.22 -55.20
C PHE A 68 7.05 -15.41 -56.33
N ALA A 69 6.18 -16.40 -56.19
CA ALA A 69 5.19 -16.73 -57.23
C ALA A 69 4.17 -15.60 -57.47
N ASN A 70 3.95 -14.74 -56.47
CA ASN A 70 3.08 -13.58 -56.56
C ASN A 70 3.74 -12.34 -57.18
N GLY A 71 5.00 -12.43 -57.64
CA GLY A 71 5.74 -11.32 -58.23
C GLY A 71 6.59 -10.51 -57.25
N ASP A 72 6.48 -10.75 -55.94
CA ASP A 72 7.33 -10.11 -54.94
C ASP A 72 8.81 -10.51 -55.13
N GLN A 73 9.73 -9.65 -54.69
CA GLN A 73 11.17 -9.90 -54.76
C GLN A 73 11.83 -9.50 -53.45
N LEU A 74 12.76 -10.33 -52.94
CA LEU A 74 13.58 -10.02 -51.77
C LEU A 74 15.06 -10.09 -52.16
N ASN A 75 15.70 -8.94 -52.29
CA ASN A 75 17.13 -8.81 -52.53
C ASN A 75 17.84 -8.54 -51.20
N GLY A 76 18.80 -9.36 -50.79
CA GLY A 76 19.45 -9.14 -49.51
C GLY A 76 20.67 -10.00 -49.22
N GLU A 77 21.10 -9.89 -47.97
CA GLU A 77 22.18 -10.66 -47.37
C GLU A 77 21.61 -11.87 -46.63
N TRP A 78 22.08 -13.05 -47.01
CA TRP A 78 21.59 -14.34 -46.58
C TRP A 78 22.59 -15.02 -45.65
N CYS A 79 22.10 -15.65 -44.60
CA CYS A 79 22.89 -16.49 -43.71
C CYS A 79 22.06 -17.71 -43.30
N TYR A 80 22.49 -18.90 -43.71
CA TYR A 80 21.84 -20.17 -43.39
C TYR A 80 20.33 -20.16 -43.71
N ASP A 81 20.00 -19.86 -44.97
CA ASP A 81 18.63 -19.75 -45.50
C ASP A 81 17.78 -18.58 -44.99
N GLN A 82 18.27 -17.76 -44.06
CA GLN A 82 17.59 -16.57 -43.57
C GLN A 82 18.16 -15.30 -44.20
N CYS A 83 17.30 -14.39 -44.64
CA CYS A 83 17.71 -13.04 -45.02
C CYS A 83 17.86 -12.19 -43.75
N LYS A 84 18.98 -11.50 -43.58
CA LYS A 84 19.28 -10.66 -42.40
C LYS A 84 19.00 -9.18 -42.64
N ARG A 85 19.31 -8.70 -43.84
CA ARG A 85 19.00 -7.34 -44.29
C ARG A 85 18.73 -7.38 -45.78
N GLY A 86 17.79 -6.57 -46.25
CA GLY A 86 17.51 -6.50 -47.68
C GLY A 86 16.43 -5.51 -48.07
N THR A 87 16.21 -5.45 -49.37
CA THR A 87 15.14 -4.72 -50.03
C THR A 87 14.07 -5.71 -50.50
N TYR A 88 12.89 -5.62 -49.92
CA TYR A 88 11.70 -6.33 -50.35
C TYR A 88 10.87 -5.44 -51.28
N LYS A 89 10.74 -5.83 -52.55
CA LYS A 89 9.89 -5.17 -53.54
C LYS A 89 8.58 -5.95 -53.66
N PHE A 90 7.48 -5.29 -53.39
CA PHE A 90 6.15 -5.86 -53.55
C PHE A 90 5.75 -5.82 -55.03
N ALA A 91 4.95 -6.80 -55.47
CA ALA A 91 4.48 -6.88 -56.86
C ALA A 91 3.73 -5.63 -57.32
N TYR A 92 3.06 -4.94 -56.38
CA TYR A 92 2.30 -3.71 -56.62
C TYR A 92 3.13 -2.42 -56.49
N GLY A 93 4.45 -2.53 -56.29
CA GLY A 93 5.38 -1.39 -56.37
C GLY A 93 5.93 -0.90 -55.04
N ASP A 94 5.28 -1.23 -53.90
CA ASP A 94 5.81 -0.86 -52.59
C ASP A 94 7.21 -1.43 -52.37
N ILE A 95 8.00 -0.74 -51.55
CA ILE A 95 9.39 -1.13 -51.26
C ILE A 95 9.60 -1.08 -49.77
N PHE A 96 10.10 -2.17 -49.19
CA PHE A 96 10.68 -2.16 -47.86
C PHE A 96 12.19 -2.32 -47.95
N GLU A 97 12.94 -1.50 -47.21
CA GLU A 97 14.37 -1.66 -47.02
C GLU A 97 14.70 -1.68 -45.53
N GLY A 98 15.34 -2.75 -45.06
CA GLY A 98 15.75 -2.83 -43.67
C GLY A 98 16.19 -4.21 -43.21
N GLU A 99 16.28 -4.34 -41.89
CA GLU A 99 16.60 -5.60 -41.24
C GLU A 99 15.42 -6.57 -41.28
N ILE A 100 15.71 -7.86 -41.49
CA ILE A 100 14.71 -8.92 -41.48
C ILE A 100 15.03 -9.81 -40.28
N SER A 101 14.19 -9.74 -39.26
CA SER A 101 14.37 -10.47 -38.00
C SER A 101 13.88 -11.90 -38.14
N GLU A 102 12.68 -12.08 -38.70
CA GLU A 102 12.05 -13.37 -38.92
C GLU A 102 11.42 -13.44 -40.30
N SER A 103 11.42 -14.63 -40.88
CA SER A 103 11.17 -14.81 -42.30
C SER A 103 10.69 -16.24 -42.54
N SER A 104 9.49 -16.41 -43.08
CA SER A 104 8.94 -17.72 -43.47
C SER A 104 8.23 -17.64 -44.82
N ILE A 105 8.16 -18.76 -45.52
CA ILE A 105 7.43 -18.87 -46.78
C ILE A 105 6.21 -19.74 -46.55
N GLN A 106 5.02 -19.17 -46.74
CA GLN A 106 3.75 -19.88 -46.64
C GLN A 106 2.97 -19.74 -47.94
N ASN A 107 2.54 -20.86 -48.53
CA ASN A 107 1.78 -20.88 -49.79
C ASN A 107 2.43 -20.06 -50.92
N GLY A 108 3.77 -20.09 -51.03
CA GLY A 108 4.52 -19.34 -52.04
C GLY A 108 4.66 -17.84 -51.78
N LYS A 109 4.14 -17.33 -50.64
CA LYS A 109 4.24 -15.94 -50.19
C LYS A 109 5.24 -15.81 -49.04
N MET A 110 5.95 -14.68 -48.99
CA MET A 110 6.79 -14.32 -47.85
C MET A 110 5.93 -13.76 -46.71
N ILE A 111 6.16 -14.25 -45.50
CA ILE A 111 5.74 -13.60 -44.25
C ILE A 111 7.01 -13.22 -43.52
N PHE A 112 7.13 -11.97 -43.11
CA PHE A 112 8.30 -11.50 -42.39
C PHE A 112 7.94 -10.49 -41.31
N SER A 113 8.76 -10.49 -40.27
CA SER A 113 8.85 -9.43 -39.28
C SER A 113 10.19 -8.74 -39.48
N SER A 114 10.17 -7.42 -39.54
CA SER A 114 11.38 -6.63 -39.71
C SER A 114 11.89 -6.10 -38.37
N GLY A 115 13.21 -5.88 -38.33
CA GLY A 115 13.79 -4.93 -37.38
C GLY A 115 13.51 -3.51 -37.85
N LEU A 116 14.45 -2.60 -37.60
CA LEU A 116 14.34 -1.23 -38.11
C LEU A 116 14.48 -1.22 -39.64
N GLY A 117 13.59 -0.49 -40.31
CA GLY A 117 13.66 -0.25 -41.75
C GLY A 117 12.70 0.84 -42.20
N THR A 118 12.66 1.05 -43.51
CA THR A 118 11.80 2.03 -44.18
C THR A 118 10.92 1.33 -45.21
N MET A 119 9.61 1.54 -45.13
CA MET A 119 8.64 1.16 -46.14
C MET A 119 8.25 2.39 -46.94
N ILE A 120 8.28 2.30 -48.26
CA ILE A 120 7.86 3.34 -49.20
C ILE A 120 6.64 2.79 -49.93
N PHE A 121 5.51 3.49 -49.81
CA PHE A 121 4.25 3.13 -50.46
C PHE A 121 4.21 3.73 -51.86
N ALA A 122 4.12 2.91 -52.89
CA ALA A 122 4.14 3.39 -54.28
C ALA A 122 2.81 4.05 -54.67
N SER A 123 1.71 3.59 -54.06
CA SER A 123 0.36 4.13 -54.25
C SER A 123 -0.20 4.62 -52.93
N GLU A 124 -1.25 5.41 -53.00
CA GLU A 124 -2.07 5.72 -51.82
C GLU A 124 -2.72 4.45 -51.28
N GLY A 125 -3.09 4.46 -50.01
CA GLY A 125 -3.70 3.30 -49.39
C GLY A 125 -4.18 3.56 -47.98
N ASP A 126 -4.66 2.50 -47.35
CA ASP A 126 -5.37 2.59 -46.07
C ASP A 126 -4.71 1.71 -45.00
N ILE A 127 -4.73 2.21 -43.76
CA ILE A 127 -4.36 1.47 -42.54
C ILE A 127 -5.49 1.59 -41.52
N THR A 128 -5.87 0.46 -40.91
CA THR A 128 -6.86 0.45 -39.83
C THR A 128 -6.16 0.67 -38.50
N LEU A 129 -6.51 1.74 -37.80
CA LEU A 129 -6.02 2.07 -36.45
C LEU A 129 -7.23 2.40 -35.58
N GLY A 130 -7.38 1.69 -34.47
CA GLY A 130 -8.61 1.71 -33.68
C GLY A 130 -9.82 1.26 -34.50
N TYR A 131 -10.90 2.05 -34.43
CA TYR A 131 -12.15 1.80 -35.16
C TYR A 131 -12.23 2.55 -36.51
N LYS A 132 -11.18 3.30 -36.88
CA LYS A 132 -11.17 4.11 -38.10
C LYS A 132 -10.20 3.57 -39.14
N ILE A 133 -10.49 3.90 -40.40
CA ILE A 133 -9.61 3.67 -41.54
C ILE A 133 -8.91 4.99 -41.85
N TRP A 134 -7.58 4.93 -41.85
CA TRP A 134 -6.69 6.06 -42.07
C TRP A 134 -6.00 5.91 -43.42
N HIS A 135 -6.13 6.94 -44.23
CA HIS A 135 -5.58 7.03 -45.56
C HIS A 135 -4.21 7.71 -45.54
N TYR A 136 -3.25 7.14 -46.27
CA TYR A 136 -1.95 7.75 -46.56
C TYR A 136 -1.82 8.02 -48.07
N PRO A 137 -1.21 9.15 -48.47
CA PRO A 137 -0.98 9.47 -49.87
C PRO A 137 0.10 8.57 -50.51
N ALA A 138 0.12 8.53 -51.83
CA ALA A 138 1.19 7.90 -52.59
C ALA A 138 2.56 8.51 -52.27
N ASN A 139 3.61 7.68 -52.32
CA ASN A 139 4.98 8.02 -51.92
C ASN A 139 5.17 8.37 -50.45
N CYS A 140 4.17 8.14 -49.59
CA CYS A 140 4.38 8.18 -48.15
C CYS A 140 5.41 7.11 -47.75
N SER A 141 6.23 7.42 -46.75
CA SER A 141 7.15 6.47 -46.16
C SER A 141 6.85 6.23 -44.68
N PHE A 142 7.09 5.01 -44.23
CA PHE A 142 7.01 4.61 -42.85
C PHE A 142 8.37 4.11 -42.38
N THR A 143 8.94 4.75 -41.37
CA THR A 143 10.20 4.33 -40.74
C THR A 143 9.90 3.64 -39.43
N GLY A 144 10.28 2.36 -39.32
CA GLY A 144 10.00 1.56 -38.13
C GLY A 144 10.12 0.06 -38.35
N THR A 145 9.44 -0.70 -37.49
CA THR A 145 9.26 -2.13 -37.61
C THR A 145 8.00 -2.46 -38.40
N ILE A 146 8.07 -3.55 -39.15
CA ILE A 146 7.01 -4.05 -40.01
C ILE A 146 6.69 -5.46 -39.56
N LYS A 147 5.41 -5.77 -39.46
CA LYS A 147 4.92 -7.09 -39.14
C LYS A 147 3.86 -7.48 -40.15
N ASP A 148 4.00 -8.66 -40.75
CA ASP A 148 3.07 -9.16 -41.76
C ASP A 148 2.80 -8.17 -42.90
N LYS A 149 3.87 -7.51 -43.37
CA LYS A 149 3.85 -6.51 -44.45
C LYS A 149 3.09 -5.21 -44.11
N LYS A 150 2.82 -4.95 -42.84
CA LYS A 150 2.16 -3.72 -42.37
C LYS A 150 3.04 -2.95 -41.38
N PRO A 151 2.95 -1.61 -41.36
CA PRO A 151 3.52 -0.78 -40.29
C PRO A 151 3.11 -1.28 -38.90
N TYR A 152 4.08 -1.40 -37.99
CA TYR A 152 3.86 -1.91 -36.64
C TYR A 152 4.29 -0.91 -35.57
N THR A 153 5.59 -0.62 -35.45
CA THR A 153 6.10 0.39 -34.51
C THR A 153 7.01 1.37 -35.22
N GLY A 154 6.65 2.65 -35.29
CA GLY A 154 7.38 3.63 -36.11
C GLY A 154 6.55 4.87 -36.46
N THR A 155 7.00 5.64 -37.44
CA THR A 155 6.38 6.92 -37.83
C THR A 155 6.21 6.99 -39.34
N PHE A 156 5.09 7.56 -39.78
CA PHE A 156 4.91 8.01 -41.16
C PHE A 156 5.55 9.40 -41.35
N ASP A 157 6.07 9.68 -42.54
CA ASP A 157 6.52 11.02 -42.94
C ASP A 157 5.38 11.90 -43.49
N CYS A 158 4.21 11.30 -43.70
CA CYS A 158 3.01 11.94 -44.15
C CYS A 158 1.98 12.11 -43.02
N THR A 159 0.96 12.94 -43.28
CA THR A 159 -0.22 13.02 -42.41
C THR A 159 -1.24 11.97 -42.83
N LEU A 160 -1.68 11.16 -41.89
CA LEU A 160 -2.77 10.21 -42.12
C LEU A 160 -4.11 10.95 -42.03
N THR A 161 -5.07 10.60 -42.88
CA THR A 161 -6.39 11.26 -42.90
C THR A 161 -7.53 10.27 -42.91
N THR A 162 -8.66 10.58 -42.27
CA THR A 162 -9.87 9.76 -42.39
C THR A 162 -10.80 10.35 -43.45
N LYS A 163 -11.73 9.56 -43.97
CA LYS A 163 -12.77 10.04 -44.89
C LYS A 163 -13.62 11.17 -44.30
N ASP A 164 -13.79 11.16 -42.98
CA ASP A 164 -14.58 12.16 -42.25
C ASP A 164 -13.80 13.47 -42.04
N GLY A 165 -12.51 13.52 -42.35
CA GLY A 165 -11.67 14.72 -42.29
C GLY A 165 -10.77 14.83 -41.07
N ASP A 166 -10.66 13.79 -40.24
CA ASP A 166 -9.67 13.79 -39.15
C ASP A 166 -8.27 13.61 -39.73
N SER A 167 -7.27 14.25 -39.13
CA SER A 167 -5.86 14.13 -39.49
C SER A 167 -5.03 13.62 -38.32
N PHE A 168 -4.01 12.80 -38.57
CA PHE A 168 -3.10 12.29 -37.56
C PHE A 168 -1.64 12.40 -38.00
N THR A 169 -0.80 12.88 -37.08
CA THR A 169 0.66 12.82 -37.18
C THR A 169 1.24 12.28 -35.89
N GLY A 170 2.13 11.29 -35.98
CA GLY A 170 2.72 10.71 -34.78
C GLY A 170 3.34 9.34 -34.98
N ARG A 171 3.62 8.70 -33.85
CA ARG A 171 4.26 7.41 -33.74
C ARG A 171 3.24 6.32 -33.44
N LEU A 172 3.34 5.23 -34.18
CA LEU A 172 2.70 3.96 -33.88
C LEU A 172 3.55 3.13 -32.93
N SER A 173 2.88 2.39 -32.06
CA SER A 173 3.45 1.40 -31.13
C SER A 173 2.59 0.14 -31.20
N ASP A 174 3.21 -0.97 -31.57
CA ASP A 174 2.57 -2.29 -31.63
C ASP A 174 1.30 -2.36 -32.50
N GLY A 175 1.30 -1.62 -33.62
CA GLY A 175 0.16 -1.52 -34.53
C GLY A 175 -0.96 -0.58 -34.08
N HIS A 176 -0.73 0.17 -33.00
CA HIS A 176 -1.67 1.13 -32.41
C HIS A 176 -1.07 2.52 -32.38
N PHE A 177 -1.88 3.55 -32.13
CA PHE A 177 -1.37 4.87 -31.77
C PHE A 177 -0.53 4.80 -30.49
N GLY A 178 0.68 5.34 -30.54
CA GLY A 178 1.55 5.48 -29.36
C GLY A 178 1.50 6.89 -28.79
N TYR A 179 2.05 7.85 -29.55
CA TYR A 179 2.06 9.27 -29.22
C TYR A 179 1.91 10.09 -30.51
N GLY A 180 1.13 11.16 -30.47
CA GLY A 180 0.92 11.99 -31.65
C GLY A 180 -0.14 13.04 -31.47
N LYS A 181 -0.46 13.69 -32.58
CA LYS A 181 -1.47 14.74 -32.69
C LYS A 181 -2.60 14.28 -33.61
N ILE A 182 -3.84 14.43 -33.16
CA ILE A 182 -5.05 14.32 -33.98
C ILE A 182 -5.70 15.69 -34.11
N GLU A 183 -6.02 16.10 -35.33
CA GLU A 183 -6.94 17.20 -35.59
C GLU A 183 -8.25 16.59 -36.06
N TYR A 184 -9.32 16.80 -35.31
CA TYR A 184 -10.62 16.23 -35.61
C TYR A 184 -11.38 17.13 -36.58
N ALA A 185 -12.23 16.54 -37.43
CA ALA A 185 -13.04 17.28 -38.39
C ALA A 185 -14.00 18.29 -37.74
N ASN A 186 -14.39 18.08 -36.48
CA ASN A 186 -15.22 18.99 -35.69
C ASN A 186 -14.45 20.23 -35.16
N GLY A 187 -13.13 20.33 -35.41
CA GLY A 187 -12.27 21.43 -34.95
C GLY A 187 -11.58 21.19 -33.61
N ASP A 188 -11.85 20.07 -32.93
CA ASP A 188 -11.08 19.67 -31.74
C ASP A 188 -9.66 19.27 -32.15
N THR A 189 -8.69 19.45 -31.24
CA THR A 189 -7.33 18.92 -31.46
C THR A 189 -6.83 18.22 -30.22
N PHE A 190 -6.20 17.07 -30.38
CA PHE A 190 -5.53 16.35 -29.29
C PHE A 190 -4.05 16.16 -29.63
N GLU A 191 -3.17 16.33 -28.64
CA GLU A 191 -1.75 16.00 -28.73
C GLU A 191 -1.31 15.27 -27.46
N GLY A 192 -0.88 14.01 -27.58
CA GLY A 192 -0.54 13.21 -26.42
C GLY A 192 -0.38 11.73 -26.68
N ASN A 193 -0.45 10.97 -25.59
CA ASN A 193 -0.38 9.51 -25.58
C ASN A 193 -1.75 8.89 -25.82
N PHE A 194 -1.73 7.68 -26.36
CA PHE A 194 -2.92 6.89 -26.63
C PHE A 194 -2.91 5.58 -25.85
N ILE A 195 -4.10 5.08 -25.50
CA ILE A 195 -4.31 3.74 -24.94
C ILE A 195 -5.46 3.13 -25.74
N SER A 196 -5.25 1.95 -26.32
CA SER A 196 -6.25 1.27 -27.15
C SER A 196 -6.79 2.18 -28.27
N ASP A 197 -5.90 2.92 -28.93
CA ASP A 197 -6.20 3.88 -29.99
C ASP A 197 -7.08 5.08 -29.60
N ALA A 198 -7.32 5.29 -28.29
CA ALA A 198 -8.04 6.44 -27.76
C ALA A 198 -7.10 7.42 -27.06
N PRO A 199 -7.33 8.75 -27.15
CA PRO A 199 -6.62 9.76 -26.37
C PRO A 199 -6.61 9.43 -24.87
N SER A 200 -5.42 9.33 -24.28
CA SER A 200 -5.22 8.95 -22.89
C SER A 200 -4.77 10.13 -22.03
N SER A 201 -3.61 10.69 -22.36
CA SER A 201 -3.01 11.79 -21.60
C SER A 201 -2.30 12.76 -22.53
N GLY A 202 -2.55 14.05 -22.34
CA GLY A 202 -2.00 15.09 -23.21
C GLY A 202 -2.81 16.36 -23.17
N LYS A 203 -2.69 17.14 -24.24
CA LYS A 203 -3.39 18.41 -24.45
C LYS A 203 -4.57 18.20 -25.37
N TYR A 204 -5.75 18.60 -24.94
CA TYR A 204 -6.98 18.57 -25.72
C TYR A 204 -7.52 19.99 -25.85
N ARG A 205 -7.65 20.49 -27.07
CA ARG A 205 -8.27 21.77 -27.38
C ARG A 205 -9.67 21.52 -27.93
N TYR A 206 -10.65 22.18 -27.34
CA TYR A 206 -12.04 22.11 -27.77
C TYR A 206 -12.28 23.12 -28.91
N GLY A 207 -12.78 22.67 -30.05
CA GLY A 207 -13.13 23.48 -31.22
C GLY A 207 -14.49 24.15 -31.10
N SER A 208 -15.41 23.54 -30.35
CA SER A 208 -16.75 24.04 -30.06
C SER A 208 -17.01 24.05 -28.56
N ILE A 209 -18.15 24.63 -28.16
CA ILE A 209 -18.67 24.45 -26.80
C ILE A 209 -18.99 22.96 -26.62
N THR A 210 -18.47 22.36 -25.54
CA THR A 210 -18.59 20.93 -25.30
C THR A 210 -19.05 20.66 -23.87
N GLU A 211 -20.06 19.81 -23.72
CA GLU A 211 -20.56 19.38 -22.43
C GLU A 211 -19.88 18.07 -22.01
N ILE A 212 -19.27 18.05 -20.82
CA ILE A 212 -18.62 16.87 -20.25
C ILE A 212 -19.29 16.52 -18.92
N THR A 213 -19.64 15.24 -18.75
CA THR A 213 -20.13 14.70 -17.47
C THR A 213 -19.18 13.63 -16.95
N ARG A 214 -18.58 13.85 -15.77
CA ARG A 214 -17.63 12.94 -15.11
C ARG A 214 -17.82 12.97 -13.60
N ALA A 215 -17.91 11.79 -12.98
CA ALA A 215 -18.03 11.63 -11.52
C ALA A 215 -19.12 12.54 -10.87
N ASN A 216 -20.28 12.67 -11.52
CA ASN A 216 -21.41 13.54 -11.14
C ASN A 216 -21.18 15.05 -11.32
N HIS A 217 -20.03 15.46 -11.83
CA HIS A 217 -19.78 16.85 -12.24
C HIS A 217 -20.08 17.01 -13.73
N LYS A 218 -20.88 18.03 -14.03
CA LYS A 218 -21.26 18.42 -15.38
C LYS A 218 -20.63 19.78 -15.67
N TRP A 219 -19.84 19.85 -16.74
CA TRP A 219 -19.12 21.04 -17.17
C TRP A 219 -19.44 21.38 -18.62
N GLU A 220 -19.77 22.63 -18.88
CA GLU A 220 -19.71 23.25 -20.20
C GLU A 220 -18.32 23.87 -20.39
N ILE A 221 -17.63 23.38 -21.41
CA ILE A 221 -16.28 23.82 -21.76
C ILE A 221 -16.38 24.74 -22.98
N PRO A 222 -15.87 25.98 -22.91
CA PRO A 222 -15.99 26.91 -24.02
C PRO A 222 -15.05 26.52 -25.18
N ALA A 223 -15.45 26.92 -26.40
CA ALA A 223 -14.60 26.79 -27.58
C ALA A 223 -13.26 27.51 -27.38
N GLY A 224 -12.17 26.87 -27.77
CA GLY A 224 -10.80 27.35 -27.60
C GLY A 224 -10.16 26.96 -26.26
N CYS A 225 -10.92 26.43 -25.29
CA CYS A 225 -10.36 25.90 -24.06
C CYS A 225 -9.38 24.76 -24.36
N VAL A 226 -8.28 24.73 -23.61
CA VAL A 226 -7.28 23.67 -23.62
C VAL A 226 -7.31 23.00 -22.25
N PHE A 227 -7.57 21.70 -22.26
CA PHE A 227 -7.40 20.80 -21.13
C PHE A 227 -6.08 20.06 -21.26
N GLU A 228 -5.24 20.08 -20.24
CA GLU A 228 -3.97 19.34 -20.18
C GLU A 228 -3.99 18.35 -19.02
N GLY A 229 -3.93 17.06 -19.32
CA GLY A 229 -3.92 15.99 -18.31
C GLY A 229 -4.43 14.65 -18.82
N ASN A 230 -5.00 13.85 -17.93
CA ASN A 230 -5.58 12.56 -18.23
C ASN A 230 -7.04 12.74 -18.69
N ILE A 231 -7.33 12.36 -19.94
CA ILE A 231 -8.58 12.64 -20.65
C ILE A 231 -9.77 11.90 -20.04
N VAL A 232 -9.65 10.58 -19.87
CA VAL A 232 -10.75 9.72 -19.38
C VAL A 232 -11.21 10.09 -17.96
N PRO A 233 -10.33 10.17 -16.95
CA PRO A 233 -10.75 10.60 -15.62
C PRO A 233 -11.07 12.10 -15.57
N PHE A 234 -10.67 12.90 -16.56
CA PHE A 234 -10.78 14.35 -16.54
C PHE A 234 -10.01 14.95 -15.34
N THR A 235 -8.77 14.48 -15.19
CA THR A 235 -7.81 14.91 -14.17
C THR A 235 -6.70 15.69 -14.86
N GLY A 236 -6.65 16.99 -14.65
CA GLY A 236 -5.79 17.89 -15.42
C GLY A 236 -6.14 19.35 -15.20
N THR A 237 -5.58 20.25 -16.00
CA THR A 237 -5.79 21.69 -15.88
C THR A 237 -6.53 22.23 -17.09
N VAL A 238 -7.51 23.09 -16.87
CA VAL A 238 -8.15 23.91 -17.90
C VAL A 238 -7.54 25.31 -17.92
N ASN A 239 -7.30 25.86 -19.11
CA ASN A 239 -6.72 27.20 -19.28
C ASN A 239 -7.78 28.32 -19.43
N MET A 240 -9.06 27.97 -19.46
CA MET A 240 -10.20 28.88 -19.56
C MET A 240 -11.22 28.54 -18.49
N GLU A 241 -12.12 29.50 -18.21
CA GLU A 241 -13.27 29.28 -17.34
C GLU A 241 -14.24 28.26 -17.96
N ILE A 242 -14.51 27.19 -17.23
CA ILE A 242 -15.55 26.20 -17.53
C ILE A 242 -16.76 26.45 -16.62
N THR A 243 -17.96 26.18 -17.10
CA THR A 243 -19.20 26.50 -16.38
C THR A 243 -19.90 25.23 -15.93
N ASP A 244 -20.33 25.13 -14.67
CA ASP A 244 -21.08 23.97 -14.20
C ASP A 244 -22.60 24.09 -14.45
N ALA A 245 -23.37 23.12 -13.99
CA ALA A 245 -24.83 23.12 -14.13
C ALA A 245 -25.55 24.22 -13.31
N ALA A 246 -24.92 24.76 -12.26
CA ALA A 246 -25.43 25.87 -11.47
C ALA A 246 -25.07 27.24 -12.09
N GLY A 247 -24.23 27.24 -13.12
CA GLY A 247 -23.67 28.45 -13.74
C GLY A 247 -22.38 28.92 -13.08
N ASP A 248 -21.85 28.19 -12.09
CA ASP A 248 -20.61 28.53 -11.42
C ASP A 248 -19.44 28.35 -12.39
N LYS A 249 -18.51 29.29 -12.38
CA LYS A 249 -17.37 29.31 -13.30
C LYS A 249 -16.10 28.88 -12.60
N PHE A 250 -15.40 27.91 -13.15
CA PHE A 250 -14.17 27.37 -12.59
C PHE A 250 -13.01 27.49 -13.58
N ILE A 251 -11.83 27.87 -13.09
CA ILE A 251 -10.57 27.78 -13.83
C ILE A 251 -9.49 27.20 -12.92
N GLY A 252 -8.78 26.18 -13.41
CA GLY A 252 -7.70 25.53 -12.67
C GLY A 252 -7.61 24.04 -12.91
N ARG A 253 -7.09 23.32 -11.90
CA ARG A 253 -6.91 21.89 -11.89
C ARG A 253 -8.15 21.16 -11.37
N LEU A 254 -8.52 20.13 -12.11
CA LEU A 254 -9.56 19.16 -11.80
C LEU A 254 -8.92 17.83 -11.40
N TYR A 255 -9.58 17.10 -10.51
CA TYR A 255 -9.28 15.72 -10.15
C TYR A 255 -10.55 14.88 -10.26
N ASN A 256 -10.54 13.91 -11.17
CA ASN A 256 -11.71 13.10 -11.52
C ASN A 256 -12.94 13.95 -11.90
N GLY A 257 -12.72 15.09 -12.57
CA GLY A 257 -13.75 16.07 -12.92
C GLY A 257 -14.25 16.96 -11.78
N ALA A 258 -13.83 16.75 -10.54
CA ALA A 258 -14.09 17.67 -9.44
C ALA A 258 -13.04 18.80 -9.39
N PRO A 259 -13.38 20.02 -8.94
CA PRO A 259 -12.39 21.04 -8.60
C PRO A 259 -11.37 20.50 -7.59
N ASP A 260 -10.08 20.71 -7.86
CA ASP A 260 -8.98 20.30 -6.96
C ASP A 260 -8.13 21.50 -6.55
N GLU A 261 -7.73 22.34 -7.50
CA GLU A 261 -6.97 23.57 -7.20
C GLU A 261 -7.24 24.63 -8.25
N GLY A 262 -7.77 25.78 -7.87
CA GLY A 262 -8.13 26.80 -8.83
C GLY A 262 -8.98 27.90 -8.24
N THR A 263 -9.62 28.64 -9.13
CA THR A 263 -10.54 29.72 -8.79
C THR A 263 -11.95 29.37 -9.25
N MET A 264 -12.92 29.56 -8.36
CA MET A 264 -14.34 29.42 -8.66
C MET A 264 -15.05 30.74 -8.44
N VAL A 265 -15.94 31.12 -9.36
CA VAL A 265 -16.85 32.25 -9.26
C VAL A 265 -18.27 31.70 -9.19
N PHE A 266 -18.94 31.91 -8.05
CA PHE A 266 -20.28 31.39 -7.81
C PHE A 266 -21.34 32.27 -8.47
N ALA A 267 -22.15 31.72 -9.37
CA ALA A 267 -23.16 32.45 -10.12
C ALA A 267 -24.21 33.09 -9.21
N ALA A 268 -24.64 32.38 -8.16
CA ALA A 268 -25.70 32.83 -7.26
C ALA A 268 -25.31 34.06 -6.42
N THR A 269 -24.02 34.23 -6.11
CA THR A 269 -23.55 35.28 -5.18
C THR A 269 -22.55 36.25 -5.80
N GLY A 270 -21.94 35.91 -6.92
CA GLY A 270 -20.80 36.60 -7.50
C GLY A 270 -19.51 36.48 -6.66
N HIS A 271 -19.52 35.71 -5.57
CA HIS A 271 -18.34 35.50 -4.74
C HIS A 271 -17.30 34.67 -5.46
N THR A 272 -16.03 34.96 -5.21
CA THR A 272 -14.89 34.22 -5.76
C THR A 272 -14.13 33.53 -4.65
N GLU A 273 -13.81 32.26 -4.86
CA GLU A 273 -12.92 31.49 -3.98
C GLU A 273 -11.75 30.91 -4.77
N THR A 274 -10.54 31.12 -4.25
CA THR A 274 -9.30 30.62 -4.86
C THR A 274 -8.54 29.76 -3.85
N GLY A 275 -8.10 28.59 -4.28
CA GLY A 275 -7.25 27.72 -3.48
C GLY A 275 -7.45 26.24 -3.78
N LYS A 276 -7.13 25.40 -2.79
CA LYS A 276 -7.28 23.95 -2.87
C LYS A 276 -8.65 23.52 -2.37
N TRP A 277 -9.35 22.79 -3.22
CA TRP A 277 -10.61 22.12 -2.95
C TRP A 277 -10.30 20.76 -2.36
N LYS A 278 -10.99 20.39 -1.28
CA LYS A 278 -10.71 19.14 -0.55
C LYS A 278 -12.00 18.53 -0.04
N ASP A 279 -12.14 17.22 -0.22
CA ASP A 279 -13.31 16.46 0.24
C ASP A 279 -14.64 17.04 -0.29
N GLY A 280 -14.63 17.59 -1.51
CA GLY A 280 -15.77 18.28 -2.11
C GLY A 280 -16.09 19.65 -1.50
N LEU A 281 -15.27 20.15 -0.58
CA LEU A 281 -15.44 21.44 0.07
C LEU A 281 -14.59 22.51 -0.60
N SER A 282 -15.15 23.71 -0.60
CA SER A 282 -14.41 24.91 -0.97
C SER A 282 -13.27 25.19 0.01
N PRO A 283 -12.23 25.96 -0.38
CA PRO A 283 -11.14 26.33 0.53
C PRO A 283 -11.64 26.96 1.84
N ARG A 284 -12.70 27.76 1.77
CA ARG A 284 -13.30 28.43 2.94
C ARG A 284 -14.08 27.44 3.82
N GLU A 285 -14.94 26.63 3.21
CA GLU A 285 -15.73 25.61 3.92
C GLU A 285 -14.84 24.61 4.64
N TYR A 286 -13.77 24.18 3.96
CA TYR A 286 -12.78 23.28 4.55
C TYR A 286 -12.17 23.88 5.81
N GLN A 287 -11.75 25.16 5.78
CA GLN A 287 -11.23 25.84 6.98
C GLN A 287 -12.25 25.94 8.12
N ILE A 288 -13.51 26.22 7.80
CA ILE A 288 -14.59 26.26 8.81
C ILE A 288 -14.75 24.88 9.45
N GLN A 289 -14.76 23.82 8.65
CA GLN A 289 -14.90 22.45 9.13
C GLN A 289 -13.71 22.02 10.01
N GLN A 290 -12.48 22.38 9.63
CA GLN A 290 -11.30 22.08 10.44
C GLN A 290 -11.36 22.81 11.79
N ARG A 291 -11.72 24.09 11.81
CA ARG A 291 -11.90 24.84 13.06
C ARG A 291 -13.01 24.24 13.95
N ALA A 292 -14.08 23.74 13.34
CA ALA A 292 -15.14 23.05 14.09
C ALA A 292 -14.65 21.73 14.70
N LYS A 293 -13.87 20.93 13.94
CA LYS A 293 -13.22 19.71 14.43
C LYS A 293 -12.25 19.99 15.58
N GLU A 294 -11.44 21.04 15.47
CA GLU A 294 -10.53 21.50 16.52
C GLU A 294 -11.30 21.90 17.79
N ARG A 295 -12.35 22.73 17.66
CA ARG A 295 -13.21 23.13 18.80
C ARG A 295 -13.88 21.94 19.47
N ALA A 296 -14.35 20.96 18.70
CA ALA A 296 -14.93 19.73 19.23
C ALA A 296 -13.89 18.93 20.02
N ARG A 297 -12.67 18.79 19.48
CA ARG A 297 -11.55 18.11 20.15
C ARG A 297 -11.16 18.82 21.45
N ASP A 298 -11.09 20.14 21.44
CA ASP A 298 -10.81 20.95 22.64
C ASP A 298 -11.90 20.78 23.69
N SER A 299 -13.18 20.77 23.28
CA SER A 299 -14.31 20.54 24.18
C SER A 299 -14.25 19.15 24.83
N ILE A 300 -13.95 18.12 24.04
CA ILE A 300 -13.77 16.74 24.55
C ILE A 300 -12.62 16.68 25.55
N THR A 301 -11.49 17.34 25.23
CA THR A 301 -10.31 17.38 26.10
C THR A 301 -10.62 18.07 27.42
N LYS A 302 -11.34 19.21 27.38
CA LYS A 302 -11.78 19.91 28.60
C LYS A 302 -12.74 19.07 29.43
N ALA A 303 -13.70 18.38 28.79
CA ALA A 303 -14.63 17.48 29.48
C ALA A 303 -13.90 16.31 30.15
N PHE A 304 -12.92 15.71 29.46
CA PHE A 304 -12.09 14.63 30.01
C PHE A 304 -11.29 15.10 31.23
N VAL A 305 -10.62 16.25 31.14
CA VAL A 305 -9.88 16.84 32.28
C VAL A 305 -10.82 17.16 33.45
N ALA A 306 -12.03 17.67 33.19
CA ALA A 306 -13.02 17.93 34.23
C ALA A 306 -13.48 16.63 34.91
N GLN A 307 -13.76 15.57 34.14
CA GLN A 307 -14.12 14.26 34.69
C GLN A 307 -13.00 13.68 35.56
N GLN A 308 -11.74 13.83 35.13
CA GLN A 308 -10.60 13.35 35.89
C GLN A 308 -10.44 14.11 37.20
N ARG A 309 -10.60 15.45 37.20
CA ARG A 309 -10.62 16.26 38.42
C ARG A 309 -11.74 15.85 39.38
N ILE A 310 -12.93 15.56 38.87
CA ILE A 310 -14.04 15.06 39.69
C ILE A 310 -13.66 13.70 40.31
N LYS A 311 -13.13 12.76 39.53
CA LYS A 311 -12.70 11.45 40.01
C LYS A 311 -11.63 11.56 41.10
N ASP A 312 -10.64 12.42 40.91
CA ASP A 312 -9.57 12.66 41.88
C ASP A 312 -10.12 13.30 43.16
N SER A 313 -11.07 14.23 43.04
CA SER A 313 -11.73 14.86 44.19
C SER A 313 -12.59 13.87 44.98
N LEU A 314 -13.29 12.96 44.31
CA LEU A 314 -14.07 11.89 44.95
C LEU A 314 -13.16 10.91 45.70
N LYS A 315 -12.02 10.53 45.09
CA LYS A 315 -11.02 9.68 45.74
C LYS A 315 -10.46 10.35 46.99
N LEU A 316 -10.09 11.63 46.91
CA LEU A 316 -9.61 12.40 48.05
C LEU A 316 -10.66 12.55 49.16
N ALA A 317 -11.94 12.71 48.78
CA ALA A 317 -13.04 12.77 49.74
C ALA A 317 -13.24 11.43 50.48
N ASP A 318 -13.19 10.31 49.76
CA ASP A 318 -13.27 8.97 50.35
C ASP A 318 -12.10 8.70 51.31
N GLU A 319 -10.87 9.05 50.91
CA GLU A 319 -9.68 8.94 51.77
C GLU A 319 -9.81 9.81 53.04
N LYS A 320 -10.30 11.05 52.90
CA LYS A 320 -10.56 11.94 54.06
C LYS A 320 -11.64 11.37 54.98
N GLN A 321 -12.72 10.83 54.43
CA GLN A 321 -13.81 10.25 55.22
C GLN A 321 -13.33 9.00 55.98
N LYS A 322 -12.52 8.15 55.37
CA LYS A 322 -11.87 7.01 56.04
C LYS A 322 -10.99 7.47 57.20
N HIS A 323 -10.10 8.43 56.96
CA HIS A 323 -9.22 8.96 58.02
C HIS A 323 -10.01 9.63 59.16
N GLN A 324 -11.07 10.38 58.85
CA GLN A 324 -11.94 10.96 59.87
C GLN A 324 -12.66 9.89 60.70
N THR A 325 -13.15 8.83 60.04
CA THR A 325 -13.82 7.72 60.73
C THR A 325 -12.85 6.98 61.65
N GLU A 326 -11.62 6.74 61.20
CA GLU A 326 -10.55 6.13 62.01
C GLU A 326 -10.17 7.00 63.21
N GLU A 327 -10.00 8.30 63.02
CA GLU A 327 -9.69 9.22 64.12
C GLU A 327 -10.86 9.33 65.10
N GLN A 328 -12.12 9.35 64.64
CA GLN A 328 -13.30 9.30 65.51
C GLN A 328 -13.33 8.02 66.36
N LYS A 329 -13.04 6.86 65.76
CA LYS A 329 -12.94 5.58 66.48
C LYS A 329 -11.86 5.65 67.56
N LYS A 330 -10.66 6.13 67.21
CA LYS A 330 -9.56 6.31 68.16
C LYS A 330 -9.94 7.24 69.31
N GLN A 331 -10.56 8.39 69.01
CA GLN A 331 -11.01 9.35 70.01
C GLN A 331 -12.12 8.77 70.91
N ALA A 332 -13.00 7.90 70.39
CA ALA A 332 -13.99 7.21 71.20
C ALA A 332 -13.33 6.30 72.26
N PHE A 333 -12.30 5.53 71.88
CA PHE A 333 -11.54 4.73 72.84
C PHE A 333 -10.77 5.58 73.86
N ILE A 334 -10.16 6.70 73.41
CA ILE A 334 -9.46 7.64 74.30
C ILE A 334 -10.42 8.27 75.32
N ARG A 335 -11.63 8.67 74.91
CA ARG A 335 -12.65 9.21 75.84
C ARG A 335 -13.10 8.17 76.87
N LYS A 336 -13.22 6.90 76.47
CA LYS A 336 -13.70 5.81 77.32
C LYS A 336 -12.64 5.30 78.31
N TYR A 337 -11.38 5.23 77.90
CA TYR A 337 -10.31 4.56 78.65
C TYR A 337 -9.09 5.44 78.98
N GLY A 338 -9.16 6.73 78.66
CA GLY A 338 -8.06 7.68 78.85
C GLY A 338 -6.98 7.58 77.75
N GLN A 339 -6.07 8.54 77.73
CA GLN A 339 -5.08 8.69 76.65
C GLN A 339 -4.17 7.46 76.49
N ARG A 340 -3.64 6.95 77.60
CA ARG A 340 -2.71 5.80 77.62
C ARG A 340 -3.36 4.51 77.14
N TYR A 341 -4.42 4.05 77.81
CA TYR A 341 -5.03 2.76 77.48
C TYR A 341 -5.93 2.84 76.23
N GLY A 342 -6.66 3.95 76.01
CA GLY A 342 -7.49 4.12 74.82
C GLY A 342 -6.68 4.09 73.51
N SER A 343 -5.47 4.66 73.49
CA SER A 343 -4.59 4.59 72.31
C SER A 343 -4.07 3.18 72.04
N LEU A 344 -3.79 2.41 73.10
CA LEU A 344 -3.32 1.02 72.98
C LEU A 344 -4.43 0.07 72.53
N ILE A 345 -5.64 0.24 73.07
CA ILE A 345 -6.83 -0.53 72.68
C ILE A 345 -7.15 -0.30 71.20
N TYR A 346 -7.11 0.96 70.73
CA TYR A 346 -7.30 1.26 69.29
C TYR A 346 -6.25 0.58 68.40
N GLN A 347 -5.01 0.42 68.89
CA GLN A 347 -3.94 -0.29 68.19
C GLN A 347 -4.01 -1.82 68.34
N GLY A 348 -5.03 -2.35 69.03
CA GLY A 348 -5.15 -3.78 69.32
C GLY A 348 -4.06 -4.33 70.24
N LYS A 349 -3.48 -3.49 71.11
CA LYS A 349 -2.37 -3.87 72.02
C LYS A 349 -2.86 -3.98 73.45
N LEU A 350 -2.36 -5.01 74.13
CA LEU A 350 -2.58 -5.23 75.56
C LEU A 350 -1.36 -4.75 76.36
N GLU A 351 -1.61 -4.12 77.51
CA GLU A 351 -0.57 -3.65 78.44
C GLU A 351 -0.98 -3.97 79.89
N LEU A 352 0.02 -4.24 80.73
CA LEU A 352 -0.19 -4.46 82.15
C LEU A 352 -0.92 -3.27 82.81
N GLY A 353 -1.80 -3.59 83.76
CA GLY A 353 -2.67 -2.65 84.46
C GLY A 353 -4.01 -2.39 83.76
N MET A 354 -4.23 -2.85 82.52
CA MET A 354 -5.53 -2.81 81.86
C MET A 354 -6.58 -3.60 82.63
N THR A 355 -7.83 -3.14 82.62
CA THR A 355 -8.96 -3.88 83.21
C THR A 355 -9.41 -5.02 82.29
N GLN A 356 -10.10 -6.01 82.83
CA GLN A 356 -10.73 -7.07 82.03
C GLN A 356 -11.59 -6.52 80.88
N GLN A 357 -12.37 -5.46 81.14
CA GLN A 357 -13.20 -4.81 80.12
C GLN A 357 -12.35 -4.18 79.00
N MET A 358 -11.21 -3.56 79.33
CA MET A 358 -10.29 -3.01 78.34
C MET A 358 -9.68 -4.12 77.46
N CYS A 359 -9.34 -5.26 78.06
CA CYS A 359 -8.83 -6.40 77.30
C CYS A 359 -9.90 -6.96 76.34
N GLN A 360 -11.17 -7.02 76.77
CA GLN A 360 -12.29 -7.49 75.93
C GLN A 360 -12.59 -6.61 74.72
N GLU A 361 -12.16 -5.35 74.69
CA GLU A 361 -12.26 -4.48 73.51
C GLU A 361 -11.23 -4.82 72.44
N VAL A 362 -10.16 -5.54 72.81
CA VAL A 362 -9.05 -5.93 71.94
C VAL A 362 -9.12 -7.39 71.54
N ILE A 363 -9.56 -8.26 72.47
CA ILE A 363 -9.64 -9.70 72.26
C ILE A 363 -11.09 -10.18 72.32
N ASP A 364 -11.41 -11.14 71.46
CA ASP A 364 -12.65 -11.88 71.59
C ASP A 364 -12.53 -12.88 72.74
N ILE A 365 -13.03 -12.49 73.93
CA ILE A 365 -13.02 -13.32 75.15
C ILE A 365 -13.61 -14.72 74.95
N LYS A 366 -14.49 -14.83 73.97
CA LYS A 366 -15.27 -16.00 73.64
C LYS A 366 -14.38 -17.10 73.03
N SER A 367 -13.19 -16.71 72.55
CA SER A 367 -12.09 -17.57 72.09
C SER A 367 -11.09 -17.98 73.21
N TYR A 368 -11.40 -17.68 74.48
CA TYR A 368 -10.55 -17.99 75.63
C TYR A 368 -11.25 -18.91 76.65
N ASP A 369 -10.46 -19.76 77.30
CA ASP A 369 -10.84 -20.52 78.50
C ASP A 369 -10.53 -19.71 79.75
N ILE A 370 -11.52 -19.56 80.62
CA ILE A 370 -11.44 -18.69 81.80
C ILE A 370 -11.33 -19.55 83.07
N GLY A 371 -10.16 -19.50 83.72
CA GLY A 371 -9.93 -20.10 85.04
C GLY A 371 -9.99 -19.04 86.14
N LYS A 372 -10.69 -19.33 87.25
CA LYS A 372 -10.78 -18.42 88.42
C LYS A 372 -10.25 -19.11 89.66
N SER A 373 -9.40 -18.41 90.42
CA SER A 373 -8.79 -18.92 91.65
C SER A 373 -8.57 -17.80 92.68
N ILE A 374 -8.32 -18.19 93.93
CA ILE A 374 -7.93 -17.25 95.00
C ILE A 374 -6.52 -17.63 95.44
N ARG A 375 -5.57 -16.69 95.37
CA ARG A 375 -4.19 -16.87 95.82
C ARG A 375 -3.84 -15.75 96.79
N SER A 376 -3.45 -16.12 98.01
CA SER A 376 -3.00 -15.18 99.05
C SER A 376 -3.96 -14.01 99.28
N GLY A 377 -5.28 -14.27 99.27
CA GLY A 377 -6.31 -13.25 99.49
C GLY A 377 -6.74 -12.45 98.25
N HIS A 378 -6.03 -12.56 97.13
CA HIS A 378 -6.34 -11.86 95.87
C HIS A 378 -7.11 -12.77 94.90
N ARG A 379 -8.02 -12.18 94.11
CA ARG A 379 -8.77 -12.91 93.07
C ARG A 379 -7.92 -12.96 91.80
N VAL A 380 -7.53 -14.16 91.39
CA VAL A 380 -6.73 -14.38 90.17
C VAL A 380 -7.59 -15.04 89.10
N GLU A 381 -7.69 -14.40 87.96
CA GLU A 381 -8.41 -14.91 86.78
C GLU A 381 -7.45 -15.06 85.61
N THR A 382 -7.38 -16.25 85.04
CA THR A 382 -6.48 -16.58 83.94
C THR A 382 -7.30 -16.87 82.69
N TRP A 383 -7.04 -16.15 81.62
CA TRP A 383 -7.64 -16.39 80.31
C TRP A 383 -6.61 -17.06 79.43
N THR A 384 -6.85 -18.32 79.07
CA THR A 384 -6.00 -19.13 78.21
C THR A 384 -6.64 -19.21 76.84
N PHE A 385 -5.92 -18.79 75.80
CA PHE A 385 -6.42 -18.83 74.43
C PHE A 385 -6.74 -20.27 74.01
N ASN A 386 -7.91 -20.46 73.39
CA ASN A 386 -8.38 -21.75 72.90
C ASN A 386 -8.66 -21.65 71.40
N LYS A 387 -7.81 -22.30 70.60
CA LYS A 387 -7.90 -22.27 69.13
C LYS A 387 -9.19 -22.89 68.62
N ASP A 388 -9.63 -24.01 69.20
CA ASP A 388 -10.86 -24.69 68.79
C ASP A 388 -12.09 -23.81 69.00
N LYS A 389 -12.11 -23.04 70.10
CA LYS A 389 -13.17 -22.05 70.34
C LYS A 389 -13.14 -20.92 69.31
N GLN A 390 -11.96 -20.41 68.95
CA GLN A 390 -11.83 -19.39 67.90
C GLN A 390 -12.32 -19.92 66.55
N ASP A 391 -11.89 -21.12 66.15
CA ASP A 391 -12.26 -21.73 64.87
C ASP A 391 -13.77 -21.99 64.79
N MET A 392 -14.41 -22.36 65.92
CA MET A 392 -15.86 -22.48 66.00
C MET A 392 -16.58 -21.13 65.82
N GLN A 393 -16.03 -20.02 66.33
CA GLN A 393 -16.60 -18.68 66.16
C GLN A 393 -16.50 -18.22 64.72
N VAL A 394 -15.36 -18.48 64.10
CA VAL A 394 -15.08 -18.20 62.71
C VAL A 394 -16.06 -18.97 61.82
N ALA A 395 -16.22 -20.27 62.06
CA ALA A 395 -17.14 -21.10 61.31
C ALA A 395 -18.59 -20.59 61.45
N ALA A 396 -19.00 -20.21 62.67
CA ALA A 396 -20.32 -19.63 62.91
C ALA A 396 -20.51 -18.29 62.16
N ALA A 397 -19.49 -17.42 62.14
CA ALA A 397 -19.54 -16.16 61.40
C ALA A 397 -19.62 -16.38 59.87
N MET A 398 -18.88 -17.36 59.33
CA MET A 398 -18.92 -17.70 57.90
C MET A 398 -20.32 -18.12 57.42
N THR A 399 -21.11 -18.78 58.28
CA THR A 399 -22.48 -19.20 57.93
C THR A 399 -23.48 -18.03 57.83
N GLN A 400 -23.13 -16.85 58.33
CA GLN A 400 -23.99 -15.65 58.29
C GLN A 400 -23.62 -14.65 57.20
N LEU A 401 -22.52 -14.88 56.46
CA LEU A 401 -22.01 -13.97 55.43
C LEU A 401 -22.52 -14.35 54.03
N SER A 402 -22.56 -13.37 53.12
CA SER A 402 -22.83 -13.63 51.71
C SER A 402 -21.64 -14.34 51.04
N GLY A 403 -21.85 -15.00 49.89
CA GLY A 403 -20.82 -15.83 49.25
C GLY A 403 -19.52 -15.10 48.88
N GLU A 404 -19.59 -13.82 48.50
CA GLU A 404 -18.40 -13.00 48.23
C GLU A 404 -17.66 -12.60 49.53
N GLU A 405 -18.40 -12.26 50.59
CA GLU A 405 -17.84 -11.91 51.89
C GLU A 405 -17.18 -13.12 52.57
N ALA A 406 -17.78 -14.31 52.44
CA ALA A 406 -17.21 -15.57 52.94
C ALA A 406 -15.92 -15.95 52.20
N MET A 407 -15.86 -15.75 50.87
CA MET A 407 -14.64 -15.98 50.10
C MET A 407 -13.52 -15.00 50.47
N ALA A 408 -13.83 -13.71 50.62
CA ALA A 408 -12.85 -12.71 51.06
C ALA A 408 -12.30 -13.00 52.46
N LEU A 409 -13.17 -13.40 53.40
CA LEU A 409 -12.76 -13.79 54.74
C LEU A 409 -11.89 -15.05 54.72
N THR A 410 -12.25 -16.08 53.95
CA THR A 410 -11.47 -17.32 53.82
C THR A 410 -10.06 -17.04 53.27
N LEU A 411 -9.94 -16.14 52.29
CA LEU A 411 -8.66 -15.77 51.70
C LEU A 411 -7.78 -14.99 52.70
N LEU A 412 -8.38 -14.09 53.49
CA LEU A 412 -7.69 -13.37 54.57
C LEU A 412 -7.21 -14.31 55.68
N MET A 413 -8.02 -15.31 56.05
CA MET A 413 -7.65 -16.30 57.07
C MET A 413 -6.51 -17.21 56.59
N GLY A 414 -6.57 -17.70 55.34
CA GLY A 414 -5.47 -18.45 54.74
C GLY A 414 -4.16 -17.65 54.68
N PHE A 415 -4.24 -16.35 54.41
CA PHE A 415 -3.08 -15.45 54.52
C PHE A 415 -2.61 -15.29 55.96
N ALA A 416 -3.51 -15.07 56.92
CA ALA A 416 -3.17 -14.89 58.33
C ALA A 416 -2.50 -16.14 58.95
N ASP A 417 -2.96 -17.34 58.59
CA ASP A 417 -2.32 -18.60 58.98
C ASP A 417 -0.91 -18.73 58.37
N SER A 418 -0.72 -18.33 57.11
CA SER A 418 0.57 -18.41 56.42
C SER A 418 1.65 -17.47 56.99
N VAL A 419 1.25 -16.35 57.61
CA VAL A 419 2.16 -15.39 58.25
C VAL A 419 2.22 -15.54 59.78
N GLY A 420 1.59 -16.58 60.34
CA GLY A 420 1.58 -16.84 61.79
C GLY A 420 0.77 -15.84 62.62
N ALA A 421 -0.14 -15.10 61.98
CA ALA A 421 -1.00 -14.10 62.63
C ALA A 421 -2.29 -14.69 63.24
N SER A 422 -2.55 -16.00 63.09
CA SER A 422 -3.74 -16.66 63.61
C SER A 422 -3.65 -17.09 65.08
N THR A 423 -2.46 -17.02 65.69
CA THR A 423 -2.27 -17.19 67.13
C THR A 423 -2.10 -15.83 67.80
N PRO A 424 -2.81 -15.53 68.90
CA PRO A 424 -2.65 -14.24 69.57
C PRO A 424 -1.22 -14.11 70.10
N LYS A 425 -0.69 -12.88 70.07
CA LYS A 425 0.66 -12.55 70.55
C LYS A 425 0.90 -13.00 72.01
N TYR A 426 -0.16 -13.02 72.82
CA TYR A 426 -0.15 -13.55 74.18
C TYR A 426 -1.24 -14.63 74.27
N SER A 427 -0.82 -15.83 74.63
CA SER A 427 -1.67 -17.01 74.75
C SER A 427 -2.31 -17.13 76.13
N ILE A 428 -1.73 -16.48 77.15
CA ILE A 428 -2.26 -16.48 78.51
C ILE A 428 -2.26 -15.06 79.08
N LEU A 429 -3.42 -14.61 79.54
CA LEU A 429 -3.60 -13.35 80.24
C LEU A 429 -3.95 -13.64 81.70
N VAL A 430 -3.22 -13.06 82.65
CA VAL A 430 -3.49 -13.24 84.08
C VAL A 430 -3.93 -11.91 84.68
N PHE A 431 -5.09 -11.91 85.32
CA PHE A 431 -5.68 -10.78 86.01
C PHE A 431 -5.64 -11.02 87.51
N THR A 432 -5.18 -10.02 88.27
CA THR A 432 -5.27 -10.01 89.73
C THR A 432 -6.16 -8.85 90.15
N ASP A 433 -7.22 -9.14 90.91
CA ASP A 433 -8.25 -8.19 91.33
C ASP A 433 -8.80 -7.33 90.16
N GLY A 434 -9.01 -7.98 89.01
CA GLY A 434 -9.60 -7.37 87.82
C GLY A 434 -8.64 -6.55 86.94
N LYS A 435 -7.35 -6.47 87.29
CA LYS A 435 -6.32 -5.82 86.47
C LYS A 435 -5.35 -6.83 85.89
N LEU A 436 -4.95 -6.63 84.63
CA LEU A 436 -4.00 -7.46 83.91
C LEU A 436 -2.61 -7.32 84.55
N THR A 437 -2.09 -8.40 85.13
CA THR A 437 -0.81 -8.42 85.84
C THR A 437 0.28 -9.19 85.11
N SER A 438 -0.09 -10.15 84.25
CA SER A 438 0.88 -10.89 83.43
C SER A 438 0.33 -11.22 82.04
N LEU A 439 1.23 -11.26 81.07
CA LEU A 439 1.01 -11.67 79.68
C LEU A 439 2.06 -12.72 79.32
N TYR A 440 1.64 -13.89 78.86
CA TYR A 440 2.52 -14.98 78.45
C TYR A 440 2.24 -15.46 77.03
#